data_AF-A0A2W4W462-F1
#
_entry.id   AF-A0A2W4W462-F1
#
_cell.length_a   1.000
_cell.length_b   1.000
_cell.length_c   1.000
_cell.angle_alpha   90.00
_cell.angle_beta   90.00
_cell.angle_gamma   90.00
#
_symmetry.space_group_name_H-M   'P 1'
#
loop_
_entity.id
_entity.type
_entity.pdbx_description
1 polymer ?
#
loop_
_entity_poly.entity_id
_entity_poly.type
_entity_poly.pdbx_seq_one_letter_code
_entity_poly.pdbx_strand_id
1 'polypeptide(L)'
;MVKGVSSLFVVALLAACGGGGGDDDTGGGTPPPSGGTPLTVGVPGLVGDWLENGCVSAGAQSFKRLTRATEVTPTSIAYGSGVITYPNTTCAGPGSLVGPSNLGTVVFSRAESNAQVAASWGIFTTVTNTTSAVIWAKRSETVLCLLGDSTPSIQPTLAAVASSLSTLPESACFTRQ
;
A
#
# COMPACT_ATOMS: atom_id res chain seq x y z
N MET A 1 -12.89 -49.60 35.61
CA MET A 1 -12.39 -49.42 36.99
C MET A 1 -12.23 -47.92 37.26
N VAL A 2 -12.98 -47.44 38.27
CA VAL A 2 -12.80 -46.32 39.21
C VAL A 2 -12.36 -44.91 38.75
N LYS A 3 -13.13 -43.93 39.24
CA LYS A 3 -13.05 -42.44 39.23
C LYS A 3 -11.93 -41.84 40.11
N GLY A 4 -11.63 -40.54 39.92
CA GLY A 4 -11.12 -39.60 40.96
C GLY A 4 -9.95 -38.76 40.44
N VAL A 5 -10.04 -37.43 40.23
CA VAL A 5 -10.16 -36.31 41.20
C VAL A 5 -9.09 -36.34 42.29
N SER A 6 -8.19 -35.34 42.33
CA SER A 6 -8.00 -34.47 43.50
C SER A 6 -6.80 -33.51 43.37
N SER A 7 -7.09 -32.27 43.74
CA SER A 7 -6.21 -31.12 43.98
C SER A 7 -5.20 -31.32 45.12
N LEU A 8 -4.15 -30.50 45.14
CA LEU A 8 -3.44 -29.95 46.32
C LEU A 8 -2.57 -28.78 45.81
N PHE A 9 -2.95 -27.50 45.97
CA PHE A 9 -2.78 -26.60 47.13
C PHE A 9 -1.38 -26.57 47.74
N VAL A 10 -0.63 -25.47 47.49
CA VAL A 10 0.26 -24.83 48.48
C VAL A 10 0.11 -23.31 48.36
N VAL A 11 -0.19 -22.70 49.50
CA VAL A 11 -0.33 -21.26 49.79
C VAL A 11 0.92 -20.82 50.54
N ALA A 12 1.47 -19.64 50.24
CA ALA A 12 2.19 -18.84 51.23
C ALA A 12 2.14 -17.35 50.84
N LEU A 13 1.49 -16.59 51.73
CA LEU A 13 1.25 -15.16 51.72
C LEU A 13 2.50 -14.40 52.19
N LEU A 14 2.73 -13.19 51.67
CA LEU A 14 3.10 -12.04 52.49
C LEU A 14 2.56 -10.76 51.87
N ALA A 15 1.61 -10.19 52.59
CA ALA A 15 0.91 -8.96 52.32
C ALA A 15 1.81 -7.74 52.57
N ALA A 16 1.75 -6.76 51.68
CA ALA A 16 2.04 -5.36 52.01
C ALA A 16 0.72 -4.59 51.94
N CYS A 17 0.28 -4.12 53.10
CA CYS A 17 -0.88 -3.29 53.31
C CYS A 17 -0.54 -1.83 52.95
N GLY A 18 -1.33 -1.21 52.09
CA GLY A 18 -1.31 0.22 51.80
C GLY A 18 -2.57 0.58 51.03
N GLY A 19 -3.64 0.88 51.77
CA GLY A 19 -5.00 1.05 51.25
C GLY A 19 -5.32 2.45 50.68
N GLY A 20 -6.47 2.50 50.01
CA GLY A 20 -7.14 3.73 49.56
C GLY A 20 -8.02 3.43 48.36
N GLY A 21 -9.34 3.31 48.57
CA GLY A 21 -10.30 2.76 47.62
C GLY A 21 -10.74 3.71 46.50
N GLY A 22 -11.36 3.11 45.48
CA GLY A 22 -12.00 3.80 44.35
C GLY A 22 -12.12 2.89 43.13
N ASP A 23 -13.22 2.14 43.10
CA ASP A 23 -14.04 1.63 41.99
C ASP A 23 -13.46 1.38 40.57
N ASP A 24 -13.95 0.25 40.01
CA ASP A 24 -14.18 -0.09 38.60
C ASP A 24 -13.05 -0.66 37.70
N ASP A 25 -13.29 -1.93 37.32
CA ASP A 25 -13.13 -2.57 36.00
C ASP A 25 -11.79 -2.61 35.23
N THR A 26 -11.54 -3.83 34.73
CA THR A 26 -10.80 -4.18 33.49
C THR A 26 -9.28 -4.10 33.46
N GLY A 27 -8.66 -5.24 33.14
CA GLY A 27 -7.23 -5.32 32.83
C GLY A 27 -6.85 -6.58 32.06
N GLY A 28 -7.63 -6.93 31.03
CA GLY A 28 -7.16 -7.86 30.00
C GLY A 28 -5.94 -7.24 29.33
N GLY A 29 -4.78 -7.89 29.46
CA GLY A 29 -3.53 -7.43 28.87
C GLY A 29 -3.66 -7.33 27.35
N THR A 30 -3.81 -6.10 26.85
CA THR A 30 -3.80 -5.80 25.42
C THR A 30 -2.42 -6.17 24.86
N PRO A 31 -2.34 -6.95 23.77
CA PRO A 31 -1.07 -7.18 23.08
C PRO A 31 -0.46 -5.83 22.65
N PRO A 32 0.87 -5.70 22.58
CA PRO A 32 1.49 -4.45 22.15
C PRO A 32 1.02 -4.10 20.73
N PRO A 33 0.72 -2.82 20.44
CA PRO A 33 0.41 -2.41 19.08
C PRO A 33 1.63 -2.69 18.19
N SER A 34 1.43 -3.45 17.12
CA SER A 34 2.42 -3.69 16.08
C SER A 34 2.84 -2.35 15.47
N GLY A 35 3.88 -1.74 16.04
CA GLY A 35 4.08 -0.29 16.10
C GLY A 35 4.87 0.30 14.95
N GLY A 36 4.19 0.67 13.88
CA GLY A 36 4.70 1.62 12.89
C GLY A 36 3.60 2.59 12.47
N THR A 37 3.99 3.80 12.05
CA THR A 37 3.04 4.77 11.48
C THR A 37 2.45 4.20 10.19
N PRO A 38 1.11 4.13 10.05
CA PRO A 38 0.50 3.68 8.82
C PRO A 38 0.91 4.54 7.63
N LEU A 39 1.12 3.90 6.48
CA LEU A 39 1.38 4.61 5.23
C LEU A 39 0.16 5.47 4.85
N THR A 40 0.43 6.64 4.24
CA THR A 40 -0.60 7.57 3.76
C THR A 40 -1.43 6.92 2.66
N VAL A 41 -2.75 6.91 2.83
CA VAL A 41 -3.71 6.25 1.91
C VAL A 41 -4.50 7.24 1.07
N GLY A 42 -5.24 6.70 0.08
CA GLY A 42 -6.14 7.48 -0.76
C GLY A 42 -5.39 8.48 -1.63
N VAL A 43 -6.12 9.47 -2.13
CA VAL A 43 -5.57 10.50 -3.03
C VAL A 43 -4.33 11.21 -2.44
N PRO A 44 -4.31 11.65 -1.16
CA PRO A 44 -3.15 12.35 -0.61
C PRO A 44 -1.85 11.53 -0.67
N GLY A 45 -1.95 10.20 -0.52
CA GLY A 45 -0.81 9.31 -0.57
C GLY A 45 -0.33 8.97 -1.97
N LEU A 46 -1.09 9.31 -3.02
CA LEU A 46 -0.85 8.90 -4.40
C LEU A 46 -0.50 10.06 -5.34
N VAL A 47 -0.92 11.29 -5.03
CA VAL A 47 -0.65 12.46 -5.87
C VAL A 47 0.85 12.68 -6.04
N GLY A 48 1.25 12.96 -7.28
CA GLY A 48 2.63 13.23 -7.67
C GLY A 48 3.09 12.41 -8.87
N ASP A 49 4.39 12.50 -9.12
CA ASP A 49 5.08 11.81 -10.20
C ASP A 49 5.80 10.56 -9.68
N TRP A 50 5.66 9.48 -10.43
CA TRP A 50 6.13 8.15 -10.09
C TRP A 50 6.86 7.57 -11.30
N LEU A 51 8.16 7.33 -11.17
CA LEU A 51 8.99 6.79 -12.24
C LEU A 51 9.20 5.29 -12.05
N GLU A 52 8.91 4.50 -13.08
CA GLU A 52 9.09 3.05 -13.04
C GLU A 52 10.54 2.67 -12.74
N ASN A 53 10.72 1.68 -11.87
CA ASN A 53 12.03 1.21 -11.45
C ASN A 53 12.72 0.46 -12.59
N GLY A 54 11.95 -0.30 -13.38
CA GLY A 54 12.38 -1.01 -14.56
C GLY A 54 12.89 -0.07 -15.65
N CYS A 55 13.96 -0.50 -16.32
CA CYS A 55 14.52 0.16 -17.48
C CYS A 55 14.25 -0.69 -18.72
N VAL A 56 13.72 -0.08 -19.77
CA VAL A 56 13.52 -0.75 -21.06
C VAL A 56 14.52 -0.18 -22.06
N SER A 57 15.38 -1.04 -22.61
CA SER A 57 16.30 -0.68 -23.70
C SER A 57 15.62 -0.83 -25.06
N ALA A 58 15.79 0.17 -25.93
CA ALA A 58 15.33 0.16 -27.31
C ALA A 58 16.45 0.71 -28.23
N GLY A 59 17.13 -0.18 -28.95
CA GLY A 59 18.30 0.19 -29.74
C GLY A 59 19.41 0.77 -28.86
N ALA A 60 19.94 1.93 -29.23
CA ALA A 60 20.98 2.64 -28.47
C ALA A 60 20.41 3.52 -27.33
N GLN A 61 19.09 3.51 -27.12
CA GLN A 61 18.40 4.30 -26.11
C GLN A 61 17.72 3.40 -25.08
N SER A 62 17.23 4.03 -24.03
CA SER A 62 16.39 3.36 -23.03
C SER A 62 15.36 4.32 -22.49
N PHE A 63 14.34 3.78 -21.83
CA PHE A 63 13.31 4.58 -21.22
C PHE A 63 12.75 3.95 -19.96
N LYS A 64 12.19 4.81 -19.12
CA LYS A 64 11.38 4.46 -17.96
C LYS A 64 10.01 5.09 -18.10
N ARG A 65 8.94 4.40 -17.71
CA ARG A 65 7.60 4.97 -17.70
C ARG A 65 7.45 5.94 -16.53
N LEU A 66 6.88 7.11 -16.81
CA LEU A 66 6.44 8.06 -15.80
C LEU A 66 4.92 7.94 -15.65
N THR A 67 4.45 7.71 -14.43
CA THR A 67 3.04 7.81 -14.04
C THR A 67 2.86 9.12 -13.28
N ARG A 68 1.86 9.93 -13.67
CA ARG A 68 1.44 11.13 -12.95
C ARG A 68 0.05 10.94 -12.39
N ALA A 69 -0.11 11.17 -11.10
CA ALA A 69 -1.40 11.23 -10.43
C ALA A 69 -1.68 12.68 -10.01
N THR A 70 -2.72 13.28 -10.59
CA THR A 70 -3.16 14.63 -10.23
C THR A 70 -4.50 14.53 -9.54
N GLU A 71 -4.65 15.15 -8.37
CA GLU A 71 -5.93 15.20 -7.67
C GLU A 71 -6.99 15.91 -8.52
N VAL A 72 -8.16 15.28 -8.63
CA VAL A 72 -9.36 15.87 -9.25
C VAL A 72 -10.41 16.12 -8.17
N THR A 73 -10.60 15.14 -7.29
CA THR A 73 -11.42 15.25 -6.07
C THR A 73 -10.72 14.51 -4.92
N PRO A 74 -11.21 14.62 -3.67
CA PRO A 74 -10.63 13.88 -2.55
C PRO A 74 -10.60 12.34 -2.71
N THR A 75 -11.38 11.80 -3.66
CA THR A 75 -11.45 10.35 -3.96
C THR A 75 -11.09 10.00 -5.40
N SER A 76 -10.64 10.95 -6.22
CA SER A 76 -10.29 10.68 -7.61
C SER A 76 -9.05 11.41 -8.09
N ILE A 77 -8.34 10.76 -9.01
CA ILE A 77 -7.17 11.32 -9.68
C ILE A 77 -7.34 11.27 -11.20
N ALA A 78 -6.78 12.26 -11.89
CA ALA A 78 -6.43 12.12 -13.29
C ALA A 78 -5.14 11.30 -13.36
N TYR A 79 -5.18 10.21 -14.13
CA TYR A 79 -4.04 9.33 -14.36
C TYR A 79 -3.39 9.70 -15.68
N GLY A 80 -2.21 10.32 -15.63
CA GLY A 80 -1.36 10.58 -16.77
C GLY A 80 -0.20 9.58 -16.90
N SER A 81 0.26 9.35 -18.13
CA SER A 81 1.46 8.55 -18.40
C SER A 81 2.36 9.24 -19.42
N GLY A 82 3.67 9.12 -19.20
CA GLY A 82 4.73 9.54 -20.11
C GLY A 82 5.92 8.60 -20.03
N VAL A 83 7.05 9.01 -20.58
CA VAL A 83 8.32 8.30 -20.46
C VAL A 83 9.47 9.28 -20.24
N ILE A 84 10.47 8.87 -19.46
CA ILE A 84 11.79 9.51 -19.46
C ILE A 84 12.68 8.69 -20.38
N THR A 85 13.21 9.31 -21.43
CA THR A 85 14.14 8.69 -22.38
C THR A 85 15.58 9.04 -22.03
N TYR A 86 16.48 8.09 -22.26
CA TYR A 86 17.90 8.22 -21.97
C TYR A 86 18.73 7.89 -23.22
N PRO A 87 19.79 8.65 -23.53
CA PRO A 87 20.66 8.41 -24.69
C PRO A 87 21.70 7.31 -24.41
N ASN A 88 21.29 6.26 -23.71
CA ASN A 88 22.07 5.07 -23.37
C ASN A 88 21.11 3.89 -23.12
N THR A 89 21.62 2.69 -22.91
CA THR A 89 20.80 1.48 -22.74
C THR A 89 20.48 1.13 -21.28
N THR A 90 20.88 1.97 -20.31
CA THR A 90 20.87 1.62 -18.87
C THR A 90 20.02 2.56 -18.01
N CYS A 91 19.24 3.45 -18.63
CA CYS A 91 18.45 4.48 -17.95
C CYS A 91 19.24 5.30 -16.93
N ALA A 92 20.51 5.60 -17.26
CA ALA A 92 21.43 6.30 -16.38
C ALA A 92 21.60 7.76 -16.81
N GLY A 93 21.89 8.63 -15.84
CA GLY A 93 22.16 10.05 -16.08
C GLY A 93 20.90 10.87 -16.41
N PRO A 94 21.07 12.09 -16.92
CA PRO A 94 19.96 12.96 -17.28
C PRO A 94 19.12 12.34 -18.40
N GLY A 95 17.81 12.30 -18.20
CA GLY A 95 16.84 11.87 -19.20
C GLY A 95 16.00 13.04 -19.71
N SER A 96 15.30 12.82 -20.82
CA SER A 96 14.34 13.76 -21.40
C SER A 96 12.92 13.24 -21.20
N LEU A 97 12.06 14.07 -20.61
CA LEU A 97 10.64 13.72 -20.43
C LEU A 97 9.86 13.90 -21.73
N VAL A 98 9.07 12.89 -22.08
CA VAL A 98 8.04 12.94 -23.11
C VAL A 98 6.68 12.65 -22.46
N GLY A 99 5.73 13.57 -22.60
CA GLY A 99 4.45 13.55 -21.88
C GLY A 99 4.53 14.27 -20.52
N PRO A 100 3.69 13.92 -19.51
CA PRO A 100 2.65 12.89 -19.55
C PRO A 100 1.38 13.33 -20.27
N SER A 101 0.74 12.38 -20.97
CA SER A 101 -0.60 12.54 -21.55
C SER A 101 -1.65 11.94 -20.61
N ASN A 102 -2.83 12.55 -20.55
CA ASN A 102 -3.93 12.03 -19.74
C ASN A 102 -4.43 10.70 -20.31
N LEU A 103 -4.46 9.66 -19.47
CA LEU A 103 -5.02 8.35 -19.82
C LEU A 103 -6.47 8.20 -19.38
N GLY A 104 -6.92 8.99 -18.40
CA GLY A 104 -8.28 8.96 -17.87
C GLY A 104 -8.33 9.27 -16.38
N THR A 105 -9.37 8.79 -15.71
CA THR A 105 -9.61 9.08 -14.29
C THR A 105 -9.72 7.78 -13.49
N VAL A 106 -9.10 7.75 -12.31
CA VAL A 106 -9.31 6.67 -11.33
C VAL A 106 -10.18 7.22 -10.21
N VAL A 107 -11.29 6.55 -9.94
CA VAL A 107 -12.17 6.86 -8.79
C VAL A 107 -11.99 5.75 -7.75
N PHE A 108 -11.50 6.12 -6.57
CA PHE A 108 -11.26 5.20 -5.47
C PHE A 108 -12.52 5.03 -4.63
N SER A 109 -12.88 3.77 -4.35
CA SER A 109 -14.05 3.42 -3.53
C SER A 109 -13.67 3.15 -2.08
N ARG A 110 -12.42 2.75 -1.83
CA ARG A 110 -11.87 2.49 -0.51
C ARG A 110 -10.36 2.56 -0.50
N ALA A 111 -9.80 2.78 0.67
CA ALA A 111 -8.38 2.64 0.90
C ALA A 111 -8.10 2.12 2.33
N GLU A 112 -7.05 1.33 2.47
CA GLU A 112 -6.63 0.69 3.72
C GLU A 112 -5.10 0.78 3.83
N SER A 113 -4.56 0.87 5.05
CA SER A 113 -3.12 0.77 5.28
C SER A 113 -2.73 0.22 6.64
N ASN A 114 -1.47 -0.18 6.70
CA ASN A 114 -0.69 -0.38 7.91
C ASN A 114 0.72 0.21 7.69
N ALA A 115 1.67 -0.15 8.55
CA ALA A 115 3.04 0.34 8.47
C ALA A 115 3.84 -0.20 7.26
N GLN A 116 3.36 -1.25 6.59
CA GLN A 116 4.07 -1.96 5.54
C GLN A 116 3.46 -1.76 4.15
N VAL A 117 2.14 -1.61 4.07
CA VAL A 117 1.40 -1.50 2.82
C VAL A 117 0.26 -0.50 2.98
N ALA A 118 0.06 0.31 1.95
CA ALA A 118 -1.18 1.05 1.70
C ALA A 118 -1.78 0.58 0.39
N ALA A 119 -3.10 0.49 0.29
CA ALA A 119 -3.80 0.11 -0.92
C ALA A 119 -5.06 0.96 -1.11
N SER A 120 -5.27 1.44 -2.33
CA SER A 120 -6.46 2.17 -2.75
C SER A 120 -7.12 1.42 -3.91
N TRP A 121 -8.35 0.93 -3.71
CA TRP A 121 -9.11 0.20 -4.73
C TRP A 121 -10.00 1.17 -5.49
N GLY A 122 -9.96 1.09 -6.82
CA GLY A 122 -10.73 2.00 -7.66
C GLY A 122 -11.11 1.42 -9.01
N ILE A 123 -11.91 2.20 -9.73
CA ILE A 123 -12.21 1.97 -11.14
C ILE A 123 -11.46 3.02 -11.95
N PHE A 124 -10.62 2.54 -12.86
CA PHE A 124 -10.00 3.37 -13.88
C PHE A 124 -10.92 3.42 -15.10
N THR A 125 -11.29 4.64 -15.51
CA THR A 125 -12.02 4.90 -16.76
C THR A 125 -11.09 5.64 -17.70
N THR A 126 -10.76 5.04 -18.84
CA THR A 126 -9.89 5.65 -19.85
C THR A 126 -10.58 6.83 -20.54
N VAL A 127 -9.80 7.66 -21.24
CA VAL A 127 -10.34 8.71 -22.13
C VAL A 127 -11.25 8.18 -23.25
N THR A 128 -11.19 6.88 -23.54
CA THR A 128 -12.06 6.17 -24.49
C THR A 128 -13.24 5.46 -23.81
N ASN A 129 -13.52 5.76 -22.53
CA ASN A 129 -14.59 5.18 -21.71
C ASN A 129 -14.49 3.66 -21.48
N THR A 130 -13.29 3.08 -21.60
CA THR A 130 -13.05 1.69 -21.16
C THR A 130 -12.81 1.67 -19.67
N THR A 131 -13.42 0.74 -18.95
CA THR A 131 -13.28 0.63 -17.50
C THR A 131 -12.46 -0.59 -17.08
N SER A 132 -11.70 -0.46 -16.00
CA SER A 132 -10.95 -1.56 -15.40
C SER A 132 -10.85 -1.36 -13.88
N ALA A 133 -10.99 -2.45 -13.12
CA ALA A 133 -10.72 -2.41 -11.68
C ALA A 133 -9.20 -2.38 -11.47
N VAL A 134 -8.75 -1.50 -10.58
CA VAL A 134 -7.33 -1.26 -10.29
C VAL A 134 -7.09 -1.12 -8.80
N ILE A 135 -5.87 -1.47 -8.38
CA ILE A 135 -5.38 -1.21 -7.03
C ILE A 135 -4.09 -0.42 -7.15
N TRP A 136 -4.06 0.76 -6.55
CA TRP A 136 -2.87 1.56 -6.39
C TRP A 136 -2.31 1.26 -5.00
N ALA A 137 -1.20 0.52 -4.95
CA ALA A 137 -0.64 0.00 -3.71
C ALA A 137 0.76 0.54 -3.44
N LYS A 138 1.04 0.98 -2.23
CA LYS A 138 2.37 1.44 -1.81
C LYS A 138 3.04 0.42 -0.91
N ARG A 139 4.34 0.18 -1.12
CA ARG A 139 5.23 -0.58 -0.21
C ARG A 139 5.92 0.33 0.81
N SER A 140 6.01 1.62 0.52
CA SER A 140 6.55 2.68 1.37
C SER A 140 5.97 4.02 0.90
N GLU A 141 6.27 5.13 1.59
CA GLU A 141 5.84 6.45 1.11
C GLU A 141 6.42 6.86 -0.26
N THR A 142 7.47 6.17 -0.71
CA THR A 142 8.18 6.49 -1.95
C THR A 142 8.12 5.39 -3.00
N VAL A 143 7.46 4.25 -2.73
CA VAL A 143 7.35 3.12 -3.66
C VAL A 143 5.88 2.78 -3.90
N LEU A 144 5.43 3.01 -5.14
CA LEU A 144 4.09 2.71 -5.65
C LEU A 144 4.14 1.52 -6.62
N CYS A 145 3.17 0.62 -6.56
CA CYS A 145 2.98 -0.46 -7.49
C CYS A 145 1.51 -0.45 -7.96
N LEU A 146 1.31 -0.63 -9.26
CA LEU A 146 -0.02 -0.64 -9.86
C LEU A 146 -0.42 -2.09 -10.14
N LEU A 147 -1.56 -2.52 -9.60
CA LEU A 147 -2.08 -3.87 -9.77
C LEU A 147 -3.40 -3.82 -10.53
N GLY A 148 -3.58 -4.76 -11.46
CA GLY A 148 -4.89 -5.05 -12.03
C GLY A 148 -5.78 -5.77 -11.00
N ASP A 149 -7.08 -5.58 -11.12
CA ASP A 149 -8.08 -6.23 -10.27
C ASP A 149 -9.32 -6.59 -11.09
N SER A 150 -10.36 -7.14 -10.43
CA SER A 150 -11.66 -7.43 -11.03
C SER A 150 -12.80 -6.83 -10.22
N THR A 151 -14.02 -6.88 -10.77
CA THR A 151 -15.24 -6.54 -10.06
C THR A 151 -16.13 -7.78 -9.98
N PRO A 152 -16.31 -8.42 -8.80
CA PRO A 152 -15.72 -8.09 -7.50
C PRO A 152 -14.20 -8.34 -7.42
N SER A 153 -13.54 -7.71 -6.44
CA SER A 153 -12.08 -7.73 -6.28
C SER A 153 -11.55 -9.15 -6.02
N ILE A 154 -10.50 -9.55 -6.74
CA ILE A 154 -9.73 -10.77 -6.46
C ILE A 154 -8.72 -10.56 -5.33
N GLN A 155 -8.46 -9.31 -4.94
CA GLN A 155 -7.57 -8.92 -3.85
C GLN A 155 -8.33 -8.08 -2.83
N PRO A 156 -9.34 -8.66 -2.14
CA PRO A 156 -10.30 -7.89 -1.36
C PRO A 156 -9.76 -7.37 -0.03
N THR A 157 -8.56 -7.77 0.40
CA THR A 157 -7.98 -7.38 1.69
C THR A 157 -6.57 -6.81 1.53
N LEU A 158 -6.14 -5.99 2.48
CA LEU A 158 -4.75 -5.49 2.53
C LEU A 158 -3.71 -6.64 2.54
N ALA A 159 -4.02 -7.77 3.19
CA ALA A 159 -3.17 -8.95 3.20
C ALA A 159 -3.05 -9.62 1.82
N ALA A 160 -4.15 -9.71 1.06
CA ALA A 160 -4.12 -10.21 -0.31
C ALA A 160 -3.27 -9.31 -1.22
N VAL A 161 -3.41 -7.99 -1.08
CA VAL A 161 -2.57 -7.02 -1.81
C VAL A 161 -1.10 -7.18 -1.43
N ALA A 162 -0.78 -7.29 -0.14
CA ALA A 162 0.59 -7.54 0.32
C ALA A 162 1.18 -8.83 -0.25
N SER A 163 0.38 -9.90 -0.37
CA SER A 163 0.80 -11.15 -1.01
C SER A 163 1.06 -10.99 -2.51
N SER A 164 0.26 -10.19 -3.23
CA SER A 164 0.54 -9.91 -4.64
C SER A 164 1.83 -9.12 -4.79
N LEU A 165 2.05 -8.11 -3.93
CA LEU A 165 3.26 -7.31 -3.93
C LEU A 165 4.51 -8.16 -3.65
N SER A 166 4.46 -9.14 -2.74
CA SER A 166 5.64 -9.98 -2.47
C SER A 166 6.11 -10.79 -3.68
N THR A 167 5.22 -11.07 -4.64
CA THR A 167 5.55 -11.77 -5.90
C THR A 167 5.91 -10.83 -7.04
N LEU A 168 5.55 -9.55 -6.94
CA LEU A 168 5.78 -8.57 -7.98
C LEU A 168 7.26 -8.11 -7.96
N PRO A 169 7.98 -8.17 -9.08
CA PRO A 169 9.36 -7.69 -9.13
C PRO A 169 9.43 -6.19 -8.89
N GLU A 170 10.47 -5.74 -8.17
CA GLU A 170 10.68 -4.32 -7.87
C GLU A 170 10.72 -3.43 -9.13
N SER A 171 11.15 -3.99 -10.26
CA SER A 171 11.19 -3.30 -11.56
C SER A 171 9.81 -2.89 -12.08
N ALA A 172 8.74 -3.56 -11.66
CA ALA A 172 7.36 -3.24 -12.06
C ALA A 172 6.70 -2.17 -11.15
N CYS A 173 7.38 -1.77 -10.08
CA CYS A 173 6.97 -0.68 -9.21
C CYS A 173 7.62 0.64 -9.65
N PHE A 174 7.20 1.72 -9.02
CA PHE A 174 7.57 3.09 -9.33
C PHE A 174 8.13 3.78 -8.08
N THR A 175 9.16 4.59 -8.27
CA THR A 175 9.75 5.44 -7.24
C THR A 175 9.26 6.88 -7.40
N ARG A 176 8.90 7.52 -6.29
CA ARG A 176 8.48 8.92 -6.27
C ARG A 176 9.58 9.84 -6.79
N GLN A 177 9.22 10.83 -7.60
CA GLN A 177 10.10 11.87 -8.14
C GLN A 177 10.00 13.18 -7.37
#